data_AF-A0A1V6EYJ1-F1
#
_entry.id   AF-A0A1V6EYJ1-F1
#
_cell.length_a   1.000
_cell.length_b   1.000
_cell.length_c   1.000
_cell.angle_alpha   90.00
_cell.angle_beta   90.00
_cell.angle_gamma   90.00
#
_symmetry.space_group_name_H-M   'P 1'
#
loop_
_entity.id
_entity.type
_entity.pdbx_description
1 polymer ?
#
loop_
_entity_poly.entity_id
_entity_poly.type
_entity_poly.pdbx_seq_one_letter_code
_entity_poly.pdbx_strand_id
1 'polypeptide(L)'
;MKIPAVLKNPDVVGWLIWVVLTLLLAGPCIYLVYSVTYDATMPVLTLVLTGVFAAAISAAVLSWLGNAVWFRFKQRKYTEKRKAARKEKRRKKQ
;
A
#
# COMPACT_ATOMS: atom_id res chain seq x y z
N MET A 1 24.03 -4.22 -1.87
CA MET A 1 23.29 -3.32 -2.79
C MET A 1 23.05 -1.99 -2.07
N LYS A 2 23.58 -0.88 -2.60
CA LYS A 2 23.36 0.47 -2.04
C LYS A 2 21.93 0.87 -2.36
N ILE A 3 21.06 0.87 -1.35
CA ILE A 3 19.69 1.36 -1.51
C ILE A 3 19.78 2.86 -1.87
N PRO A 4 19.30 3.30 -3.04
CA PRO A 4 19.43 4.70 -3.45
C PRO A 4 18.76 5.62 -2.42
N ALA A 5 19.37 6.77 -2.14
CA ALA A 5 18.94 7.71 -1.10
C ALA A 5 17.47 8.17 -1.26
N VAL A 6 16.94 8.07 -2.48
CA VAL A 6 15.55 8.37 -2.83
C VAL A 6 14.54 7.48 -2.07
N LEU A 7 14.90 6.23 -1.73
CA LEU A 7 14.07 5.30 -0.95
C LEU A 7 14.06 5.60 0.56
N LYS A 8 14.79 6.61 1.04
CA LYS A 8 14.69 7.06 2.44
C LYS A 8 13.49 7.97 2.67
N ASN A 9 12.94 8.58 1.62
CA ASN A 9 11.79 9.47 1.72
C ASN A 9 10.48 8.65 1.74
N PRO A 10 9.72 8.68 2.84
CA PRO A 10 8.51 7.86 2.98
C PRO A 10 7.46 8.17 1.91
N ASP A 11 7.38 9.42 1.45
CA ASP A 11 6.43 9.85 0.43
C ASP A 11 6.72 9.23 -0.94
N VAL A 12 8.01 9.16 -1.31
CA VAL A 12 8.43 8.56 -2.58
C VAL A 12 8.19 7.05 -2.58
N VAL A 13 8.40 6.40 -1.44
CA VAL A 13 8.09 4.97 -1.26
C VAL A 13 6.59 4.72 -1.39
N GLY A 14 5.75 5.58 -0.80
CA GLY A 14 4.29 5.50 -0.92
C GLY A 14 3.83 5.60 -2.37
N TRP A 15 4.35 6.59 -3.12
CA TRP A 15 4.08 6.73 -4.54
C TRP A 15 4.55 5.53 -5.36
N LEU A 16 5.75 5.02 -5.10
CA LEU A 16 6.29 3.86 -5.79
C LEU A 16 5.42 2.61 -5.57
N ILE A 17 5.03 2.35 -4.32
CA ILE A 17 4.15 1.23 -3.96
C ILE A 17 2.79 1.39 -4.65
N TRP A 18 2.22 2.59 -4.66
CA TRP A 18 0.93 2.86 -5.28
C TRP A 18 0.97 2.67 -6.80
N VAL A 19 2.00 3.17 -7.49
CA VAL A 19 2.18 2.99 -8.94
C VAL A 19 2.36 1.50 -9.27
N VAL A 20 3.22 0.79 -8.53
CA VAL A 20 3.45 -0.65 -8.76
C VAL A 20 2.17 -1.46 -8.55
N LEU A 21 1.41 -1.18 -7.49
CA LEU A 21 0.13 -1.83 -7.22
C LEU A 21 -0.89 -1.53 -8.31
N THR A 22 -0.97 -0.27 -8.76
CA THR A 22 -1.90 0.14 -9.83
C THR A 22 -1.57 -0.58 -11.13
N LEU A 23 -0.28 -0.70 -11.47
CA LEU A 23 0.17 -1.38 -12.69
C LEU A 23 -0.08 -2.89 -12.65
N LEU A 24 0.10 -3.51 -11.47
CA LEU A 24 -0.26 -4.91 -11.24
C LEU A 24 -1.77 -5.16 -11.31
N LEU A 25 -2.58 -4.24 -10.78
CA LEU A 25 -4.03 -4.36 -10.75
C LEU A 25 -4.71 -3.92 -12.05
N ALA A 26 -4.03 -3.15 -12.90
CA ALA A 26 -4.59 -2.67 -14.16
C ALA A 26 -5.08 -3.81 -15.05
N GLY A 27 -4.25 -4.85 -15.26
CA GLY A 27 -4.62 -6.03 -16.06
C GLY A 27 -5.91 -6.72 -15.57
N PRO A 28 -5.96 -7.21 -14.31
CA PRO A 28 -7.15 -7.88 -13.81
C PRO A 28 -8.37 -6.95 -13.71
N CYS A 29 -8.21 -5.66 -13.39
CA CYS A 29 -9.33 -4.72 -13.37
C CYS A 29 -9.89 -4.46 -14.77
N ILE A 30 -9.05 -4.31 -15.80
CA ILE A 30 -9.50 -4.18 -17.19
C ILE A 30 -10.25 -5.44 -17.62
N TYR A 31 -9.74 -6.63 -17.26
CA TYR A 31 -10.42 -7.89 -17.54
C TYR A 31 -11.78 -8.02 -16.83
N LEU A 32 -11.88 -7.59 -15.57
CA LEU A 32 -13.14 -7.57 -14.82
C LEU A 32 -14.14 -6.58 -15.41
N VAL A 33 -13.69 -5.39 -15.82
CA VAL A 33 -14.57 -4.44 -16.51
C VAL A 33 -15.02 -5.04 -17.83
N TYR A 34 -14.13 -5.67 -18.60
CA TYR A 34 -14.50 -6.36 -19.83
C TYR A 34 -15.51 -7.50 -19.60
N SER A 35 -15.35 -8.29 -18.54
CA SER A 35 -16.28 -9.40 -18.24
C SER A 35 -17.64 -8.94 -17.71
N VAL A 36 -17.71 -7.79 -17.03
CA VAL A 36 -18.97 -7.23 -16.55
C VAL A 36 -19.71 -6.49 -17.66
N THR A 37 -18.99 -5.79 -18.54
CA THR A 37 -19.57 -4.94 -19.59
C THR A 37 -19.86 -5.72 -20.87
N TYR A 38 -20.24 -7.01 -20.75
CA TYR A 38 -20.41 -7.97 -21.84
C TYR A 38 -21.39 -7.53 -22.95
N ASP A 39 -22.08 -6.40 -22.80
CA ASP A 39 -22.86 -5.72 -23.84
C ASP A 39 -22.02 -4.64 -24.57
N ALA A 40 -21.66 -4.97 -25.80
CA ALA A 40 -20.59 -4.41 -26.63
C ALA A 40 -20.80 -2.99 -27.20
N THR A 41 -21.23 -2.02 -26.39
CA THR A 41 -21.37 -0.60 -26.84
C THR A 41 -20.32 0.35 -26.27
N MET A 42 -19.48 -0.11 -25.33
CA MET A 42 -18.50 0.75 -24.69
C MET A 42 -17.22 0.85 -25.54
N PRO A 43 -16.76 2.07 -25.91
CA PRO A 43 -15.51 2.25 -26.65
C PRO A 43 -14.33 1.64 -25.89
N VAL A 44 -13.41 1.00 -26.62
CA VAL A 44 -12.21 0.35 -26.04
C VAL A 44 -11.43 1.31 -25.14
N LEU A 45 -11.31 2.58 -25.53
CA LEU A 45 -10.65 3.61 -24.75
C LEU A 45 -11.34 3.82 -23.39
N THR A 46 -12.66 3.92 -23.38
CA THR A 46 -13.43 4.11 -22.14
C THR A 46 -13.29 2.91 -21.23
N LEU A 47 -13.31 1.70 -21.78
CA LEU A 47 -13.13 0.46 -21.01
C LEU A 47 -11.77 0.43 -20.30
N VAL A 48 -10.69 0.73 -21.04
CA VAL A 48 -9.34 0.77 -20.47
C VAL A 48 -9.24 1.86 -19.40
N LEU A 49 -9.78 3.04 -19.66
CA LEU A 49 -9.77 4.14 -18.68
C LEU A 49 -10.52 3.77 -17.40
N THR A 50 -11.72 3.19 -17.51
CA THR A 50 -12.51 2.74 -16.35
C THR A 50 -11.78 1.64 -15.58
N GLY A 51 -11.17 0.67 -16.27
CA GLY A 51 -10.39 -0.40 -15.65
C GLY A 51 -9.17 0.12 -14.90
N VAL A 52 -8.41 1.05 -15.50
CA VAL A 52 -7.26 1.71 -14.86
C VAL A 52 -7.71 2.56 -13.67
N PHE A 53 -8.84 3.26 -13.77
CA PHE A 53 -9.39 4.04 -12.67
C PHE A 53 -9.81 3.16 -11.49
N ALA A 54 -10.48 2.04 -11.75
CA ALA A 54 -10.84 1.04 -10.75
C ALA A 54 -9.60 0.42 -10.10
N ALA A 55 -8.56 0.14 -10.90
CA ALA A 55 -7.26 -0.34 -10.40
C ALA A 55 -6.58 0.68 -9.49
N ALA A 56 -6.59 1.96 -9.85
CA ALA A 56 -5.98 3.04 -9.08
C ALA A 56 -6.65 3.23 -7.70
N ILE A 57 -7.98 3.18 -7.65
CA ILE A 57 -8.75 3.23 -6.41
C ILE A 57 -8.43 2.01 -5.53
N SER A 58 -8.45 0.81 -6.12
CA SER A 58 -8.14 -0.43 -5.41
C SER A 58 -6.70 -0.44 -4.87
N ALA A 59 -5.74 0.05 -5.66
CA ALA A 59 -4.35 0.22 -5.27
C ALA A 59 -4.18 1.24 -4.13
N ALA A 60 -4.96 2.31 -4.12
CA ALA A 60 -4.97 3.30 -3.03
C ALA A 60 -5.41 2.66 -1.71
N VAL A 61 -6.50 1.90 -1.74
CA VAL A 61 -7.01 1.18 -0.56
C VAL A 61 -6.00 0.14 -0.06
N LEU A 62 -5.41 -0.64 -0.96
CA LEU A 62 -4.40 -1.64 -0.61
C LEU A 62 -3.11 -1.01 -0.06
N SER A 63 -2.66 0.10 -0.64
CA SER A 63 -1.50 0.85 -0.13
C SER A 63 -1.77 1.40 1.28
N TRP A 64 -2.97 1.92 1.51
CA TRP A 64 -3.39 2.42 2.81
C TRP A 64 -3.49 1.29 3.85
N LEU A 65 -4.09 0.16 3.49
CA LEU A 65 -4.17 -1.02 4.36
C LEU A 65 -2.77 -1.55 4.71
N GLY A 66 -1.88 -1.66 3.73
CA GLY A 66 -0.49 -2.05 3.95
C GLY A 66 0.23 -1.11 4.94
N ASN A 67 0.04 0.20 4.79
CA ASN A 67 0.61 1.19 5.71
C ASN A 67 -0.01 1.12 7.11
N ALA A 68 -1.32 0.92 7.22
CA ALA A 68 -2.02 0.76 8.50
C ALA A 68 -1.54 -0.49 9.26
N VAL A 69 -1.38 -1.61 8.57
CA VAL A 69 -0.83 -2.86 9.13
C VAL A 69 0.59 -2.64 9.60
N TRP A 70 1.44 -2.02 8.77
CA TRP A 70 2.81 -1.68 9.14
C TRP A 70 2.88 -0.79 10.39
N PHE A 71 2.02 0.22 10.46
CA PHE A 71 1.92 1.11 11.61
C PHE A 71 1.52 0.37 12.89
N ARG A 72 0.55 -0.56 12.80
CA ARG A 72 0.15 -1.42 13.93
C ARG A 72 1.30 -2.31 14.41
N PHE A 73 2.07 -2.91 13.50
CA PHE A 73 3.26 -3.70 13.85
C PHE A 73 4.34 -2.84 14.51
N LYS A 74 4.59 -1.64 13.97
CA LYS A 74 5.59 -0.72 14.50
C LYS A 74 5.20 -0.23 15.89
N GLN A 75 3.92 0.09 16.13
CA GLN A 75 3.40 0.43 17.46
C GLN A 75 3.62 -0.69 18.48
N ARG A 76 3.34 -1.95 18.11
CA ARG A 76 3.60 -3.11 19.00
C ARG A 76 5.07 -3.15 19.43
N LYS A 77 6.01 -3.06 18.49
CA LYS A 77 7.45 -3.02 18.80
C LYS A 77 7.85 -1.86 19.72
N TYR A 78 7.30 -0.65 19.52
CA TYR A 78 7.59 0.48 20.40
C TYR A 78 7.01 0.30 21.82
N THR A 79 5.82 -0.27 21.94
CA THR A 79 5.22 -0.54 23.26
C THR A 79 6.02 -1.57 24.05
N GLU A 80 6.54 -2.61 23.39
CA GLU A 80 7.41 -3.59 24.04
C GLU A 80 8.75 -2.97 24.47
N LYS A 81 9.37 -2.16 23.61
CA LYS A 81 10.59 -1.41 23.98
C LYS A 81 10.36 -0.46 25.16
N ARG A 82 9.21 0.24 25.20
CA ARG A 82 8.85 1.10 26.35
C ARG A 82 8.61 0.28 27.63
N LYS A 83 8.01 -0.90 27.54
CA LYS A 83 7.82 -1.79 28.69
C LYS A 83 9.16 -2.32 29.21
N ALA A 84 10.09 -2.71 28.32
CA ALA A 84 11.44 -3.13 28.67
C ALA A 84 12.23 -2.01 29.37
N ALA A 85 12.23 -0.80 28.81
CA ALA A 85 12.91 0.35 29.39
C ALA A 85 12.35 0.74 30.78
N ARG A 86 11.04 0.57 31.01
CA ARG A 86 10.42 0.79 32.33
C ARG A 86 10.85 -0.26 33.35
N LYS A 87 10.97 -1.53 32.95
CA LYS A 87 11.46 -2.62 33.82
C LYS A 87 12.94 -2.40 34.20
N GLU A 88 13.75 -1.96 33.26
CA GLU A 88 15.17 -1.68 33.49
C GLU A 88 15.38 -0.48 34.44
N LYS A 89 14.59 0.59 34.30
CA LYS A 89 14.59 1.72 35.25
C LYS A 89 14.16 1.31 36.67
N ARG A 90 13.26 0.34 36.83
CA ARG A 90 12.86 -0.18 38.14
C ARG A 90 13.97 -1.03 38.79
N ARG A 91 14.69 -1.84 38.00
CA ARG A 91 15.84 -2.63 38.49
C ARG A 91 17.02 -1.78 38.95
N LYS A 92 17.29 -0.63 38.32
CA LYS A 92 18.39 0.27 38.72
C LYS A 92 18.06 1.16 39.92
N LYS A 93 16.82 1.14 40.42
CA LYS A 93 16.35 1.98 41.53
C LYS A 93 16.21 1.20 42.85
N GLN A 94 16.35 -0.13 42.80
CA GLN A 94 16.61 -0.99 43.96
C GLN A 94 18.11 -1.19 44.09
#